data_AF-A0A0Q5LXJ1-F1
#
_entry.id   AF-A0A0Q5LXJ1-F1
#
_cell.length_a   1.000
_cell.length_b   1.000
_cell.length_c   1.000
_cell.angle_alpha   90.00
_cell.angle_beta   90.00
_cell.angle_gamma   90.00
#
_symmetry.space_group_name_H-M   'P 1'
#
loop_
_entity.id
_entity.type
_entity.pdbx_description
1 polymer ?
#
loop_
_entity_poly.entity_id
_entity_poly.type
_entity_poly.pdbx_seq_one_letter_code
_entity_poly.pdbx_strand_id
1 'polypeptide(L)'
;MGTQPLRIGPFARRLLERRARQDAEAARPPRDALSEPVPADSTPAVATPTITALQARANAYARREEQRFFARCRRDLAEQRGLAQALAADLDAYDDRLEALAPAERTASRIAEGDGVAYQELRRLRRRIAQRNARAEQLGASINARFTAARLRASRHFDRSDEKIAVYWSAYLRALTPPAGAVRAPALHRADSLAGRETSVDIWRPVEPVGSGRPAGVWASAPSTPSVEPGSPDART
;
A
#
# COMPACT_ATOMS: atom_id res chain seq x y z
N MET A 1 12.96 -3.21 23.04
CA MET A 1 11.50 -3.32 23.25
C MET A 1 11.11 -4.80 23.17
N GLY A 2 11.17 -5.52 24.28
CA GLY A 2 10.76 -6.92 24.31
C GLY A 2 9.24 -7.02 24.26
N THR A 3 8.68 -7.56 23.19
CA THR A 3 7.28 -7.97 23.16
C THR A 3 7.13 -9.11 24.15
N GLN A 4 6.58 -8.83 25.35
CA GLN A 4 6.21 -9.90 26.26
C GLN A 4 5.30 -10.88 25.52
N PRO A 5 5.56 -12.20 25.58
CA PRO A 5 4.71 -13.18 24.91
C PRO A 5 3.29 -13.04 25.43
N LEU A 6 2.33 -12.92 24.52
CA LEU A 6 0.91 -12.75 24.84
C LEU A 6 0.41 -14.09 25.39
N ARG A 7 0.45 -14.24 26.71
CA ARG A 7 0.17 -15.52 27.39
C ARG A 7 -1.14 -16.14 26.93
N ILE A 8 -1.05 -17.32 26.32
CA ILE A 8 -2.22 -18.17 26.03
C ILE A 8 -2.73 -18.71 27.36
N GLY A 9 -4.02 -18.46 27.64
CA GLY A 9 -4.66 -18.95 28.87
C GLY A 9 -4.73 -20.48 28.93
N PRO A 10 -4.83 -21.06 30.14
CA PRO A 10 -4.75 -22.51 30.35
C PRO A 10 -5.84 -23.30 29.60
N PHE A 11 -7.06 -22.76 29.50
CA PHE A 11 -8.16 -23.39 28.77
C PHE A 11 -7.89 -23.47 27.26
N ALA A 12 -7.42 -22.38 26.66
CA ALA A 12 -7.08 -22.35 25.24
C ALA A 12 -5.95 -23.32 24.92
N ARG A 13 -4.95 -23.41 25.80
CA ARG A 13 -3.86 -24.39 25.70
C ARG A 13 -4.38 -25.82 25.73
N ARG A 14 -5.20 -26.19 26.72
CA ARG A 14 -5.80 -27.54 26.81
C ARG A 14 -6.63 -27.90 25.58
N LEU A 15 -7.41 -26.94 25.06
CA LEU A 15 -8.19 -27.15 23.85
C LEU A 15 -7.31 -27.41 22.62
N LEU A 16 -6.24 -26.63 22.45
CA LEU A 16 -5.27 -26.81 21.36
C LEU A 16 -4.55 -28.16 21.46
N GLU A 17 -4.13 -28.54 22.66
CA GLU A 17 -3.49 -29.84 22.92
C GLU A 17 -4.45 -31.00 22.61
N ARG A 18 -5.74 -30.88 22.97
CA ARG A 18 -6.75 -31.88 22.61
C ARG A 18 -6.94 -32.01 21.10
N ARG A 19 -7.06 -30.89 20.38
CA ARG A 19 -7.16 -30.88 18.91
C ARG A 19 -5.91 -31.47 18.26
N ALA A 20 -4.74 -31.16 18.79
CA ALA A 20 -3.49 -31.70 18.29
C ALA A 20 -3.43 -33.24 18.38
N ARG A 21 -3.93 -33.82 19.46
CA ARG A 21 -4.03 -35.30 19.60
C ARG A 21 -5.03 -35.89 18.60
N GLN A 22 -6.18 -35.25 18.42
CA GLN A 22 -7.19 -35.69 17.44
C GLN A 22 -6.66 -35.65 16.01
N ASP A 23 -6.02 -34.54 15.63
CA ASP A 23 -5.41 -34.38 14.30
C ASP A 23 -4.26 -35.38 14.11
N ALA A 24 -3.48 -35.69 15.15
CA ALA A 24 -2.40 -36.69 15.09
C ALA A 24 -2.93 -38.14 14.99
N GLU A 25 -4.02 -38.46 15.68
CA GLU A 25 -4.71 -39.76 15.56
C GLU A 25 -5.28 -39.96 14.16
N ALA A 26 -5.89 -38.92 13.58
CA ALA A 26 -6.42 -38.94 12.22
C ALA A 26 -5.33 -39.07 11.15
N ALA A 27 -4.10 -38.63 11.44
CA ALA A 27 -2.95 -38.74 10.55
C ALA A 27 -2.25 -40.12 10.61
N ARG A 28 -2.71 -41.05 11.46
CA ARG A 28 -2.11 -42.39 11.53
C ARG A 28 -2.37 -43.17 10.23
N PRO A 29 -1.34 -43.73 9.60
CA PRO A 29 -1.54 -44.58 8.42
C PRO A 29 -2.39 -45.80 8.81
N PRO A 30 -3.27 -46.28 7.90
CA PRO A 30 -3.94 -47.55 8.10
C PRO A 30 -2.91 -48.67 8.28
N ARG A 31 -3.26 -49.66 9.10
CA ARG A 31 -2.37 -50.73 9.58
C ARG A 31 -1.65 -51.50 8.45
N ASP A 32 -2.18 -51.45 7.23
CA ASP A 32 -1.68 -52.14 6.04
C ASP A 32 -0.65 -51.34 5.21
N ALA A 33 -0.42 -50.06 5.53
CA ALA A 33 0.50 -49.18 4.78
C ALA A 33 1.94 -49.11 5.36
N LEU A 34 2.30 -50.00 6.30
CA LEU A 34 3.57 -49.99 7.04
C LEU A 34 4.80 -50.41 6.21
N SER A 35 4.65 -50.71 4.92
CA SER A 35 5.72 -51.28 4.09
C SER A 35 6.46 -50.28 3.20
N GLU A 36 6.03 -49.02 3.11
CA GLU A 36 6.77 -48.03 2.33
C GLU A 36 7.56 -47.05 3.23
N PRO A 37 8.89 -46.94 3.03
CA PRO A 37 9.70 -45.99 3.77
C PRO A 37 9.36 -44.56 3.34
N VAL A 38 8.68 -43.83 4.22
CA VAL A 38 8.47 -42.39 4.04
C VAL A 38 9.85 -41.70 4.03
N PRO A 39 10.21 -40.95 2.97
CA PRO A 39 11.52 -40.32 2.87
C PRO A 39 11.73 -39.32 4.01
N ALA A 40 12.87 -39.42 4.69
CA ALA A 40 13.25 -38.63 5.86
C ALA A 40 13.31 -37.11 5.62
N ASP A 41 13.33 -36.67 4.36
CA ASP A 41 13.34 -35.27 3.94
C ASP A 41 11.96 -34.68 3.62
N SER A 42 10.90 -35.48 3.74
CA SER A 42 9.55 -34.94 3.75
C SER A 42 9.28 -34.27 5.10
N THR A 43 9.77 -33.04 5.25
CA THR A 43 9.18 -32.11 6.22
C THR A 43 7.68 -32.19 6.00
N PRO A 44 6.86 -32.56 7.00
CA PRO A 44 5.44 -32.67 6.79
C PRO A 44 4.95 -31.27 6.47
N ALA A 45 4.79 -30.97 5.18
CA ALA A 45 3.92 -29.94 4.66
C ALA A 45 2.45 -30.32 4.92
N VAL A 46 2.18 -31.01 6.03
CA VAL A 46 0.85 -31.40 6.45
C VAL A 46 0.27 -30.18 7.14
N ALA A 47 -0.33 -29.32 6.32
CA ALA A 47 -1.22 -28.28 6.79
C ALA A 47 -2.39 -28.97 7.53
N THR A 48 -2.26 -29.11 8.85
CA THR A 48 -3.31 -29.75 9.66
C THR A 48 -4.57 -28.89 9.62
N PRO A 49 -5.76 -29.49 9.75
CA PRO A 49 -7.02 -28.73 9.72
C PRO A 49 -7.06 -27.63 10.79
N THR A 50 -6.40 -27.84 11.93
CA THR A 50 -6.27 -26.80 12.95
C THR A 50 -5.39 -25.63 12.51
N ILE A 51 -4.25 -25.88 11.84
CA ILE A 51 -3.37 -24.81 11.34
C ILE A 51 -4.06 -24.03 10.23
N THR A 52 -4.73 -24.70 9.29
CA THR A 52 -5.49 -24.03 8.22
C THR A 52 -6.63 -23.18 8.77
N ALA A 53 -7.34 -23.65 9.81
CA ALA A 53 -8.36 -22.87 10.49
C ALA A 53 -7.80 -21.63 11.20
N LEU A 54 -6.61 -21.74 11.83
CA LEU A 54 -5.93 -20.60 12.45
C LEU A 54 -5.49 -19.57 11.41
N GLN A 55 -4.95 -20.02 10.28
CA GLN A 55 -4.61 -19.19 9.13
C GLN A 55 -5.82 -18.45 8.57
N ALA A 56 -6.92 -19.16 8.32
CA ALA A 56 -8.17 -18.57 7.82
C ALA A 56 -8.73 -17.52 8.78
N ARG A 57 -8.68 -17.79 10.09
CA ARG A 57 -9.13 -16.83 11.11
C ARG A 57 -8.25 -15.57 11.15
N ALA A 58 -6.93 -15.73 11.05
CA ALA A 58 -6.02 -14.59 11.03
C ALA A 58 -6.23 -13.72 9.79
N ASN A 59 -6.36 -14.33 8.61
CA ASN A 59 -6.69 -13.63 7.37
C ASN A 59 -8.05 -12.92 7.43
N ALA A 60 -9.08 -13.58 7.96
CA ALA A 60 -10.40 -12.97 8.13
C ALA A 60 -10.39 -11.80 9.13
N TYR A 61 -9.48 -11.80 10.11
CA TYR A 61 -9.29 -10.66 11.00
C TYR A 61 -8.62 -9.50 10.27
N ALA A 62 -7.56 -9.75 9.50
CA ALA A 62 -6.88 -8.73 8.70
C ALA A 62 -7.85 -8.06 7.70
N ARG A 63 -8.67 -8.84 6.99
CA ARG A 63 -9.71 -8.33 6.08
C ARG A 63 -10.75 -7.46 6.80
N ARG A 64 -11.16 -7.83 8.01
CA ARG A 64 -12.08 -7.01 8.81
C ARG A 64 -11.46 -5.69 9.23
N GLU A 65 -10.17 -5.68 9.59
CA GLU A 65 -9.46 -4.44 9.90
C GLU A 65 -9.29 -3.55 8.67
N GLU A 66 -9.04 -4.12 7.50
CA GLU A 66 -9.02 -3.42 6.22
C GLU A 66 -10.38 -2.78 5.89
N GLN A 67 -11.47 -3.54 5.99
CA GLN A 67 -12.82 -3.02 5.80
C GLN A 67 -13.16 -1.88 6.78
N ARG A 68 -12.77 -2.03 8.06
CA ARG A 68 -12.95 -0.98 9.09
C ARG A 68 -12.15 0.27 8.77
N PHE A 69 -10.93 0.12 8.29
CA PHE A 69 -10.11 1.23 7.84
C PHE A 69 -10.79 1.99 6.70
N PHE A 70 -11.19 1.29 5.63
CA PHE A 70 -11.87 1.94 4.49
C PHE A 70 -13.20 2.57 4.87
N ALA A 71 -14.00 1.92 5.72
CA ALA A 71 -15.25 2.49 6.21
C ALA A 71 -15.03 3.81 6.97
N ARG A 72 -13.98 3.89 7.79
CA ARG A 72 -13.65 5.08 8.58
C ARG A 72 -12.99 6.19 7.75
N CYS A 73 -12.18 5.83 6.77
CA CYS A 73 -11.43 6.77 5.93
C CYS A 73 -12.19 7.20 4.67
N ARG A 74 -13.38 6.64 4.39
CA ARG A 74 -14.13 6.90 3.15
C ARG A 74 -14.35 8.40 2.90
N ARG A 75 -14.75 9.14 3.94
CA ARG A 75 -14.99 10.58 3.86
C ARG A 75 -13.68 11.33 3.56
N ASP A 76 -12.63 11.03 4.30
CA ASP A 76 -11.31 11.67 4.16
C ASP A 76 -10.70 11.41 2.77
N LEU A 77 -10.85 10.19 2.24
CA LEU A 77 -10.41 9.83 0.88
C LEU A 77 -11.24 10.53 -0.20
N ALA A 78 -12.56 10.66 -0.01
CA ALA A 78 -13.41 11.41 -0.93
C ALA A 78 -13.05 12.89 -0.94
N GLU A 79 -12.80 13.48 0.24
CA GLU A 79 -12.35 14.85 0.37
C GLU A 79 -11.00 15.07 -0.33
N GLN A 80 -10.04 14.18 -0.11
CA GLN A 80 -8.74 14.25 -0.78
C GLN A 80 -8.85 14.23 -2.31
N ARG A 81 -9.72 13.37 -2.87
CA ARG A 81 -10.01 13.36 -4.31
C ARG A 81 -10.69 14.64 -4.78
N GLY A 82 -11.63 15.16 -4.00
CA GLY A 82 -12.29 16.44 -4.28
C GLY A 82 -11.32 17.61 -4.29
N LEU A 83 -10.35 17.65 -3.38
CA LEU A 83 -9.29 18.66 -3.36
C LEU A 83 -8.41 18.60 -4.62
N ALA A 84 -8.09 17.40 -5.11
CA ALA A 84 -7.32 17.25 -6.36
C ALA A 84 -8.11 17.76 -7.58
N GLN A 85 -9.41 17.46 -7.66
CA GLN A 85 -10.28 17.95 -8.73
C GLN A 85 -10.49 19.47 -8.66
N ALA A 86 -10.66 20.02 -7.46
CA ALA A 86 -10.80 21.46 -7.24
C ALA A 86 -9.54 22.24 -7.64
N LEU A 87 -8.35 21.62 -7.62
CA LEU A 87 -7.13 22.26 -8.13
C LEU A 87 -7.23 22.54 -9.63
N ALA A 88 -7.68 21.57 -10.43
CA ALA A 88 -7.85 21.76 -11.86
C ALA A 88 -8.86 22.89 -12.14
N ALA A 89 -10.02 22.85 -11.48
CA ALA A 89 -11.03 23.89 -11.63
C ALA A 89 -10.56 25.29 -11.19
N ASP A 90 -9.72 25.39 -10.14
CA ASP A 90 -9.14 26.67 -9.71
C ASP A 90 -8.10 27.20 -10.72
N LEU A 91 -7.39 26.32 -11.45
CA LEU A 91 -6.47 26.70 -12.53
C LEU A 91 -7.24 27.17 -13.77
N ASP A 92 -8.23 26.41 -14.21
CA ASP A 92 -9.09 26.78 -15.33
C ASP A 92 -9.78 28.14 -15.07
N ALA A 93 -10.35 28.31 -13.87
CA ALA A 93 -10.99 29.57 -13.48
C ALA A 93 -10.01 30.74 -13.33
N TYR A 94 -8.72 30.48 -13.14
CA TYR A 94 -7.69 31.52 -13.17
C TYR A 94 -7.39 31.94 -14.60
N ASP A 95 -7.23 30.98 -15.52
CA ASP A 95 -7.01 31.24 -16.94
C ASP A 95 -8.20 32.00 -17.56
N ASP A 96 -9.44 31.58 -17.28
CA ASP A 96 -10.67 32.28 -17.73
C ASP A 96 -10.69 33.75 -17.26
N ARG A 97 -10.31 34.01 -16.00
CA ARG A 97 -10.26 35.37 -15.46
C ARG A 97 -9.16 36.19 -16.10
N LEU A 98 -8.02 35.60 -16.42
CA LEU A 98 -6.94 36.29 -17.13
C LEU A 98 -7.35 36.66 -18.55
N GLU A 99 -8.06 35.77 -19.25
CA GLU A 99 -8.56 36.02 -20.60
C GLU A 99 -9.64 37.10 -20.64
N ALA A 100 -10.50 37.17 -19.62
CA ALA A 100 -11.54 38.17 -19.49
C ALA A 100 -11.02 39.59 -19.21
N LEU A 101 -9.76 39.76 -18.77
CA LEU A 101 -9.17 41.09 -18.54
C LEU A 101 -9.03 41.87 -19.85
N ALA A 102 -9.22 43.18 -19.80
CA ALA A 102 -9.01 44.05 -20.94
C ALA A 102 -7.56 43.96 -21.44
N PRO A 103 -7.28 44.09 -22.76
CA PRO A 103 -5.92 43.97 -23.30
C PRO A 103 -4.91 44.91 -22.61
N ALA A 104 -5.33 46.14 -22.29
CA ALA A 104 -4.50 47.11 -21.57
C ALA A 104 -4.15 46.64 -20.15
N GLU A 105 -5.10 46.04 -19.42
CA GLU A 105 -4.89 45.50 -18.07
C GLU A 105 -4.05 44.23 -18.09
N ARG A 106 -4.21 43.38 -19.12
CA ARG A 106 -3.39 42.18 -19.35
C ARG A 106 -1.94 42.53 -19.63
N THR A 107 -1.71 43.59 -20.41
CA THR A 107 -0.37 44.06 -20.80
C THR A 107 0.29 44.90 -19.70
N ALA A 108 -0.50 45.68 -18.95
CA ALA A 108 -0.05 46.45 -17.78
C ALA A 108 0.15 45.58 -16.53
N SER A 109 -0.45 44.38 -16.49
CA SER A 109 -0.20 43.37 -15.47
C SER A 109 1.20 42.79 -15.62
N ARG A 110 2.21 43.55 -15.18
CA ARG A 110 3.57 43.05 -15.04
C ARG A 110 3.60 42.14 -13.82
N ILE A 111 3.26 40.86 -14.02
CA ILE A 111 3.38 39.82 -13.00
C ILE A 111 4.79 39.83 -12.36
N ALA A 112 5.81 40.21 -13.14
CA ALA A 112 7.20 40.39 -12.70
C ALA A 112 7.43 41.56 -11.72
N GLU A 113 6.62 42.62 -11.75
CA GLU A 113 6.70 43.77 -10.84
C GLU A 113 5.83 43.59 -9.59
N GLY A 114 4.97 42.57 -9.57
CA GLY A 114 4.17 42.24 -8.40
C GLY A 114 2.97 43.15 -8.18
N ASP A 115 2.50 43.84 -9.21
CA ASP A 115 1.35 44.75 -9.17
C ASP A 115 0.34 44.46 -10.29
N GLY A 116 -0.90 44.93 -10.11
CA GLY A 116 -2.01 44.78 -11.07
C GLY A 116 -3.00 43.65 -10.77
N VAL A 117 -4.12 43.63 -11.52
CA VAL A 117 -5.25 42.72 -11.28
C VAL A 117 -4.86 41.25 -11.48
N ALA A 118 -4.08 40.93 -12.51
CA ALA A 118 -3.61 39.56 -12.75
C ALA A 118 -2.71 39.03 -11.62
N TYR A 119 -1.88 39.90 -11.02
CA TYR A 119 -1.04 39.52 -9.88
C TYR A 119 -1.87 39.29 -8.61
N GLN A 120 -2.92 40.08 -8.39
CA GLN A 120 -3.86 39.84 -7.27
C GLN A 120 -4.59 38.50 -7.42
N GLU A 121 -5.04 38.16 -8.64
CA GLU A 121 -5.63 36.84 -8.93
C GLU A 121 -4.61 35.71 -8.71
N LEU A 122 -3.34 35.89 -9.11
CA LEU A 122 -2.27 34.93 -8.84
C LEU A 122 -2.04 34.74 -7.33
N ARG A 123 -2.05 35.82 -6.53
CA ARG A 123 -1.95 35.71 -5.06
C ARG A 123 -3.15 35.00 -4.45
N ARG A 124 -4.36 35.25 -4.95
CA ARG A 124 -5.60 34.56 -4.51
C ARG A 124 -5.50 33.06 -4.81
N LEU A 125 -5.10 32.69 -6.03
CA LEU A 125 -4.86 31.31 -6.43
C LEU A 125 -3.80 30.65 -5.54
N ARG A 126 -2.64 31.30 -5.34
CA ARG A 126 -1.57 30.79 -4.47
C ARG A 126 -2.05 30.55 -3.03
N ARG A 127 -2.85 31.44 -2.46
CA ARG A 127 -3.44 31.27 -1.12
C ARG A 127 -4.38 30.06 -1.07
N ARG A 128 -5.23 29.87 -2.08
CA ARG A 128 -6.12 28.70 -2.18
C ARG A 128 -5.35 27.40 -2.31
N ILE A 129 -4.33 27.36 -3.16
CA ILE A 129 -3.43 26.19 -3.30
C ILE A 129 -2.76 25.87 -1.97
N ALA A 130 -2.22 26.87 -1.27
CA ALA A 130 -1.57 26.67 0.02
C ALA A 130 -2.54 26.11 1.09
N GLN A 131 -3.73 26.69 1.21
CA GLN A 131 -4.77 26.21 2.14
C GLN A 131 -5.19 24.76 1.83
N ARG A 132 -5.35 24.45 0.54
CA ARG A 132 -5.70 23.11 0.07
C ARG A 132 -4.59 22.09 0.32
N ASN A 133 -3.33 22.44 0.06
CA ASN A 133 -2.20 21.57 0.35
C ASN A 133 -2.10 21.27 1.85
N ALA A 134 -2.24 22.30 2.71
CA ALA A 134 -2.28 22.09 4.15
C ALA A 134 -3.40 21.13 4.57
N ARG A 135 -4.59 21.24 3.96
CA ARG A 135 -5.70 20.33 4.22
C ARG A 135 -5.42 18.91 3.71
N ALA A 136 -4.84 18.76 2.53
CA ALA A 136 -4.47 17.47 1.96
C ALA A 136 -3.42 16.75 2.82
N GLU A 137 -2.42 17.49 3.32
CA GLU A 137 -1.41 16.98 4.26
C GLU A 137 -2.05 16.51 5.57
N GLN A 138 -2.98 17.28 6.14
CA GLN A 138 -3.72 16.89 7.35
C GLN A 138 -4.53 15.60 7.14
N LEU A 139 -5.25 15.50 6.02
CA LEU A 139 -6.01 14.30 5.66
C LEU A 139 -5.05 13.11 5.51
N GLY A 140 -3.89 13.31 4.88
CA GLY A 140 -2.91 12.26 4.72
C GLY A 140 -2.24 11.82 6.01
N ALA A 141 -1.93 12.74 6.91
CA ALA A 141 -1.46 12.35 8.25
C ALA A 141 -2.51 11.50 8.99
N SER A 142 -3.78 11.90 8.90
CA SER A 142 -4.89 11.21 9.56
C SER A 142 -5.14 9.79 9.01
N ILE A 143 -5.21 9.65 7.69
CA ILE A 143 -5.42 8.35 7.03
C ILE A 143 -4.21 7.44 7.30
N ASN A 144 -2.97 7.95 7.27
CA ASN A 144 -1.77 7.16 7.55
C ASN A 144 -1.71 6.66 9.00
N ALA A 145 -2.09 7.51 9.95
CA ALA A 145 -2.19 7.11 11.35
C ALA A 145 -3.21 5.97 11.54
N ARG A 146 -4.38 6.06 10.90
CA ARG A 146 -5.41 5.00 10.96
C ARG A 146 -4.96 3.70 10.28
N PHE A 147 -4.30 3.80 9.14
CA PHE A 147 -3.72 2.65 8.44
C PHE A 147 -2.68 1.93 9.32
N THR A 148 -1.74 2.69 9.89
CA THR A 148 -0.71 2.17 10.79
C THR A 148 -1.31 1.48 12.01
N ALA A 149 -2.35 2.06 12.61
CA ALA A 149 -3.07 1.47 13.73
C ALA A 149 -3.85 0.20 13.36
N ALA A 150 -4.44 0.14 12.16
CA ALA A 150 -5.13 -1.06 11.66
C ALA A 150 -4.12 -2.19 11.38
N ARG A 151 -3.01 -1.87 10.72
CA ARG A 151 -1.90 -2.79 10.46
C ARG A 151 -1.33 -3.35 11.75
N LEU A 152 -1.05 -2.52 12.76
CA LEU A 152 -0.54 -2.99 14.05
C LEU A 152 -1.53 -3.95 14.74
N ARG A 153 -2.83 -3.67 14.69
CA ARG A 153 -3.87 -4.55 15.24
C ARG A 153 -3.91 -5.89 14.51
N ALA A 154 -3.77 -5.90 13.19
CA ALA A 154 -3.68 -7.12 12.40
C ALA A 154 -2.40 -7.93 12.73
N SER A 155 -1.23 -7.28 12.75
CA SER A 155 0.05 -7.93 13.09
C SER A 155 0.01 -8.60 14.46
N ARG A 156 -0.48 -7.90 15.49
CA ARG A 156 -0.64 -8.49 16.83
C ARG A 156 -1.57 -9.72 16.85
N HIS A 157 -2.55 -9.77 15.94
CA HIS A 157 -3.43 -10.92 15.82
C HIS A 157 -2.75 -12.12 15.17
N PHE A 158 -1.87 -11.89 14.18
CA PHE A 158 -1.00 -12.92 13.61
C PHE A 158 -0.03 -13.45 14.67
N ASP A 159 0.66 -12.57 15.41
CA ASP A 159 1.61 -12.99 16.45
C ASP A 159 0.93 -13.87 17.51
N ARG A 160 -0.27 -13.49 17.97
CA ARG A 160 -1.07 -14.30 18.89
C ARG A 160 -1.54 -15.64 18.29
N SER A 161 -1.65 -15.71 16.97
CA SER A 161 -2.04 -16.94 16.27
C SER A 161 -0.83 -17.85 16.04
N ASP A 162 0.35 -17.28 15.76
CA ASP A 162 1.63 -18.00 15.72
C ASP A 162 1.94 -18.67 17.08
N GLU A 163 1.70 -17.98 18.19
CA GLU A 163 1.83 -18.58 19.54
C GLU A 163 0.91 -19.80 19.71
N LYS A 164 -0.33 -19.75 19.19
CA LYS A 164 -1.26 -20.88 19.26
C LYS A 164 -0.79 -22.05 18.41
N ILE A 165 -0.18 -21.76 17.27
CA ILE A 165 0.42 -22.79 16.42
C ILE A 165 1.60 -23.42 17.11
N ALA A 166 2.48 -22.65 17.78
CA ALA A 166 3.59 -23.22 18.53
C ALA A 166 3.11 -24.21 19.61
N VAL A 167 2.07 -23.85 20.37
CA VAL A 167 1.43 -24.73 21.36
C VAL A 167 0.84 -25.97 20.70
N TYR A 168 -0.02 -25.78 19.69
CA TYR A 168 -0.66 -26.87 18.95
C TYR A 168 0.37 -27.83 18.35
N TRP A 169 1.37 -27.30 17.65
CA TRP A 169 2.39 -28.07 16.93
C TRP A 169 3.24 -28.89 17.88
N SER A 170 3.65 -28.30 19.01
CA SER A 170 4.40 -29.03 20.03
C SER A 170 3.61 -30.22 20.61
N ALA A 171 2.29 -30.09 20.74
CA ALA A 171 1.43 -31.17 21.21
C ALA A 171 1.16 -32.20 20.11
N TYR A 172 1.07 -31.76 18.86
CA TYR A 172 0.86 -32.59 17.69
C TYR A 172 2.06 -33.52 17.48
N LEU A 173 3.28 -32.98 17.44
CA LEU A 173 4.50 -33.78 17.27
C LEU A 173 4.68 -34.83 18.38
N ARG A 174 4.32 -34.49 19.63
CA ARG A 174 4.36 -35.44 20.76
C ARG A 174 3.32 -36.55 20.65
N ALA A 175 2.23 -36.33 19.94
CA ALA A 175 1.14 -37.28 19.79
C ALA A 175 1.32 -38.22 18.57
N LEU A 176 2.25 -37.90 17.67
CA LEU A 176 2.61 -38.76 16.54
C LEU A 176 3.33 -40.03 17.01
N THR A 177 3.16 -41.12 16.26
CA THR A 177 3.84 -42.40 16.51
C THR A 177 4.31 -42.98 15.17
N PRO A 178 5.63 -43.13 14.95
CA PRO A 178 6.72 -42.72 15.84
C PRO A 178 6.77 -41.20 16.06
N PRO A 179 7.32 -40.72 17.18
CA PRO A 179 7.45 -39.30 17.44
C PRO A 179 8.35 -38.67 16.38
N ALA A 180 7.90 -37.58 15.78
CA ALA A 180 8.73 -36.80 14.88
C ALA A 180 9.86 -36.13 15.67
N GLY A 181 11.03 -35.94 15.04
CA GLY A 181 12.14 -35.18 15.62
C GLY A 181 11.78 -33.72 15.91
N ALA A 182 12.77 -32.91 16.31
CA ALA A 182 12.56 -31.49 16.58
C ALA A 182 12.26 -30.70 15.29
N VAL A 183 10.98 -30.64 14.89
CA VAL A 183 10.50 -29.90 13.72
C VAL A 183 9.96 -28.54 14.15
N ARG A 184 10.46 -27.47 13.51
CA ARG A 184 9.98 -26.10 13.74
C ARG A 184 8.49 -26.00 13.40
N ALA A 185 7.74 -25.26 14.22
CA ALA A 185 6.33 -24.97 13.94
C ALA A 185 6.18 -24.14 12.65
N PRO A 186 5.17 -24.42 11.81
CA PRO A 186 4.90 -23.62 10.64
C PRO A 186 4.51 -22.19 11.06
N ALA A 187 5.07 -21.20 10.39
CA ALA A 187 4.67 -19.80 10.57
C ALA A 187 3.43 -19.50 9.72
N LEU A 188 2.53 -18.66 10.23
CA LEU A 188 1.40 -18.20 9.41
C LEU A 188 1.91 -17.40 8.22
N HIS A 189 1.34 -17.68 7.06
CA HIS A 189 1.52 -16.84 5.90
C HIS A 189 0.73 -15.54 6.13
N ARG A 190 1.45 -14.42 6.24
CA ARG A 190 0.80 -13.12 6.42
C ARG A 190 0.32 -12.65 5.05
N ALA A 191 -0.97 -12.80 4.79
CA ALA A 191 -1.57 -12.33 3.54
C ALA A 191 -1.28 -10.84 3.32
N ASP A 192 -1.15 -10.44 2.04
CA ASP A 192 -0.80 -9.07 1.63
C ASP A 192 -1.82 -8.01 2.07
N SER A 193 -3.00 -8.44 2.52
CA SER A 193 -4.00 -7.54 3.12
C SER A 193 -3.38 -6.77 4.28
N LEU A 194 -3.22 -5.45 4.10
CA LEU A 194 -2.53 -4.50 5.00
C LEU A 194 -0.99 -4.61 5.06
N ALA A 195 -0.36 -5.56 4.35
CA ALA A 195 1.09 -5.74 4.30
C ALA A 195 1.72 -5.16 3.02
N GLY A 196 0.96 -5.02 1.93
CA GLY A 196 1.41 -4.35 0.71
C GLY A 196 1.69 -2.87 0.95
N ARG A 197 2.97 -2.50 1.01
CA ARG A 197 3.42 -1.09 0.98
C ARG A 197 2.84 -0.39 -0.27
N GLU A 198 2.73 -1.14 -1.35
CA GLU A 198 2.10 -0.75 -2.62
C GLU A 198 0.63 -0.39 -2.46
N THR A 199 -0.21 -1.19 -1.78
CA THR A 199 -1.61 -0.80 -1.54
C THR A 199 -1.78 0.47 -0.73
N SER A 200 -0.93 0.72 0.28
CA SER A 200 -0.95 2.02 0.95
C SER A 200 -0.56 3.13 -0.03
N VAL A 201 0.59 3.00 -0.72
CA VAL A 201 1.13 4.03 -1.63
C VAL A 201 0.24 4.28 -2.86
N ASP A 202 -0.52 3.29 -3.32
CA ASP A 202 -1.47 3.42 -4.43
C ASP A 202 -2.80 4.01 -3.98
N ILE A 203 -3.21 3.81 -2.71
CA ILE A 203 -4.26 4.64 -2.08
C ILE A 203 -3.77 6.09 -1.94
N TRP A 204 -2.46 6.27 -1.75
CA TRP A 204 -1.81 7.58 -1.59
C TRP A 204 -1.45 8.27 -2.89
N ARG A 205 -1.46 7.60 -4.04
CA ARG A 205 -1.05 8.25 -5.28
C ARG A 205 -1.96 9.46 -5.44
N PRO A 206 -1.39 10.67 -5.40
CA PRO A 206 -2.12 11.82 -5.87
C PRO A 206 -2.62 11.43 -7.26
N VAL A 207 -3.88 11.69 -7.56
CA VAL A 207 -4.27 11.82 -8.96
C VAL A 207 -3.24 12.79 -9.52
N GLU A 208 -2.37 12.31 -10.42
CA GLU A 208 -1.42 13.21 -11.06
C GLU A 208 -2.23 14.40 -11.54
N PRO A 209 -1.81 15.64 -11.23
CA PRO A 209 -2.50 16.79 -11.77
C PRO A 209 -2.61 16.57 -13.27
N VAL A 210 -3.85 16.53 -13.78
CA VAL A 210 -4.14 16.55 -15.20
C VAL A 210 -3.44 17.81 -15.72
N GLY A 211 -2.23 17.65 -16.26
CA GLY A 211 -1.31 18.78 -16.49
C GLY A 211 0.18 18.44 -16.64
N SER A 212 0.65 17.23 -16.33
CA SER A 212 1.99 16.79 -16.77
C SER A 212 2.02 16.29 -18.22
N GLY A 213 0.86 16.20 -18.87
CA GLY A 213 0.73 15.99 -20.31
C GLY A 213 0.94 17.27 -21.11
N ARG A 214 2.15 17.84 -21.06
CA ARG A 214 2.62 18.65 -22.19
C ARG A 214 3.23 17.63 -23.17
N PRO A 215 2.56 17.24 -24.27
CA PRO A 215 3.29 16.57 -25.34
C PRO A 215 4.40 17.53 -25.77
N ALA A 216 5.65 17.07 -25.65
CA ALA A 216 6.78 17.73 -26.29
C ALA A 216 6.37 18.07 -27.72
N GLY A 217 6.53 19.34 -28.08
CA GLY A 217 5.87 19.95 -29.22
C GLY A 217 6.04 19.15 -30.51
N VAL A 218 4.92 18.66 -31.02
CA VAL A 218 4.69 18.65 -32.46
C VAL A 218 4.30 20.08 -32.83
N TRP A 219 5.31 20.91 -33.08
CA TRP A 219 5.13 22.05 -33.98
C TRP A 219 5.75 21.62 -35.30
N ALA A 220 4.88 21.55 -36.29
CA ALA A 220 5.20 21.24 -37.66
C ALA A 220 6.21 22.25 -38.23
N SER A 221 7.09 21.70 -39.07
CA SER A 221 7.56 22.28 -40.33
C SER A 221 8.28 23.64 -40.25
N ALA A 222 9.61 23.58 -40.20
CA ALA A 222 10.44 24.61 -40.84
C ALA A 222 10.63 24.23 -42.33
N PRO A 223 10.41 25.15 -43.28
CA PRO A 223 10.62 24.89 -44.69
C PRO A 223 12.10 24.75 -45.02
N SER A 224 12.40 23.83 -45.92
CA SER A 224 13.69 23.58 -46.54
C SER A 224 14.27 24.86 -47.16
N THR A 225 15.53 25.17 -46.84
CA THR A 225 16.40 26.00 -47.67
C THR A 225 17.79 25.37 -47.77
N PRO A 226 18.47 25.49 -48.92
CA PRO A 226 19.43 24.50 -49.40
C PRO A 226 20.86 24.73 -48.92
N SER A 227 21.65 23.64 -49.02
CA SER A 227 23.11 23.57 -48.89
C SER A 227 23.83 24.72 -49.59
N VAL A 228 24.76 25.36 -48.87
CA VAL A 228 25.92 26.05 -49.43
C VAL A 228 27.12 25.72 -48.55
N GLU A 229 28.03 24.89 -49.06
CA GLU A 229 29.39 24.74 -48.53
C GLU A 229 30.16 26.06 -48.70
N PRO A 230 30.88 26.54 -47.68
CA PRO A 230 31.99 27.46 -47.92
C PRO A 230 33.27 26.64 -48.10
N GLY A 231 33.55 26.28 -49.35
CA GLY A 231 34.87 25.86 -49.78
C GLY A 231 35.71 27.06 -50.21
N SER A 232 37.00 27.01 -49.87
CA SER A 232 38.15 27.74 -50.43
C SER A 232 38.49 29.13 -49.85
N PRO A 233 39.77 29.57 -49.87
CA PRO A 233 40.98 28.91 -50.37
C PRO A 233 42.21 28.97 -49.44
N ASP A 234 43.00 27.89 -49.42
CA ASP A 234 44.44 27.97 -49.13
C ASP A 234 45.18 27.77 -50.46
N ALA A 235 45.91 28.80 -50.90
CA ALA A 235 47.31 28.72 -51.36
C ALA A 235 47.67 29.81 -52.40
N ARG A 236 48.72 30.55 -52.02
CA ARG A 236 49.66 31.39 -52.80
C ARG A 236 49.18 32.83 -53.07
N THR A 237 49.98 33.84 -52.77
CA THR A 237 51.47 33.91 -52.75
C THR A 237 52.08 34.19 -51.40
#